data_AF-A0A961U8M9-F1
#
_entry.id   AF-A0A961U8M9-F1
#
_cell.length_a   1.000
_cell.length_b   1.000
_cell.length_c   1.000
_cell.angle_alpha   90.00
_cell.angle_beta   90.00
_cell.angle_gamma   90.00
#
_symmetry.space_group_name_H-M   'P 1'
#
loop_
_entity.id
_entity.type
_entity.pdbx_description
1 polymer ?
#
loop_
_entity_poly.entity_id
_entity_poly.type
_entity_poly.pdbx_seq_one_letter_code
_entity_poly.pdbx_strand_id
1 'polypeptide(L)'
;MSMSEQPTSASSAGGDIEMRAALAAGWKAHDLDWERLQEQGNACFEQGDAAGAARAWRRARWIAMFRFALSDPRRATTLANLALLDRMAGHEAKACARYRRASRKWERVGGFIETMNIARRARSSLFHLRMEARHWDTYTDNTRKRFAAFAAETARALDCLAGNRPVEVRLFGRWRGEKPSVFDDTRKFLSAALLIGGGAGQPGAKEAPPSETQAPPDGE
;
A
#
# COMPACT_ATOMS: atom_id res chain seq x y z
N MET A 1 -34.45 9.38 35.86
CA MET A 1 -33.82 8.25 35.16
C MET A 1 -33.51 8.72 33.75
N SER A 2 -32.27 9.18 33.51
CA SER A 2 -31.85 9.68 32.20
C SER A 2 -31.23 8.51 31.43
N MET A 3 -31.91 8.05 30.38
CA MET A 3 -31.32 7.07 29.46
C MET A 3 -30.35 7.82 28.54
N SER A 4 -29.06 7.62 28.78
CA SER A 4 -28.00 8.03 27.84
C SER A 4 -27.95 7.01 26.71
N GLU A 5 -28.63 7.28 25.60
CA GLU A 5 -28.38 6.56 24.34
C GLU A 5 -26.97 6.89 23.85
N GLN A 6 -26.08 5.91 23.91
CA GLN A 6 -24.79 6.01 23.23
C GLN A 6 -25.00 5.82 21.72
N PRO A 7 -24.33 6.62 20.86
CA PRO A 7 -24.45 6.46 19.43
C PRO A 7 -23.78 5.15 19.01
N THR A 8 -24.57 4.20 18.53
CA THR A 8 -24.10 2.96 17.91
C THR A 8 -23.21 3.28 16.72
N SER A 9 -21.93 2.93 16.87
CA SER A 9 -20.85 3.04 15.89
C SER A 9 -21.18 2.31 14.57
N ALA A 10 -21.70 3.05 13.59
CA ALA A 10 -21.90 2.57 12.22
C ALA A 10 -20.58 2.10 11.55
N SER A 11 -19.43 2.62 12.01
CA SER A 11 -18.10 2.23 11.52
C SER A 11 -17.70 0.82 11.96
N SER A 12 -18.09 0.38 13.16
CA SER A 12 -17.81 -0.99 13.64
C SER A 12 -18.62 -2.05 12.88
N ALA A 13 -19.90 -1.77 12.62
CA ALA A 13 -20.79 -2.68 11.91
C ALA A 13 -20.34 -2.91 10.44
N GLY A 14 -19.91 -1.85 9.75
CA GLY A 14 -19.37 -1.97 8.39
C GLY A 14 -18.05 -2.76 8.35
N GLY A 15 -17.19 -2.54 9.35
CA GLY A 15 -15.93 -3.28 9.50
C GLY A 15 -16.13 -4.78 9.71
N ASP A 16 -17.17 -5.15 10.46
CA ASP A 16 -17.53 -6.55 10.73
C ASP A 16 -18.11 -7.26 9.50
N ILE A 17 -18.91 -6.56 8.69
CA ILE A 17 -19.44 -7.09 7.43
C ILE A 17 -18.31 -7.38 6.44
N GLU A 18 -17.40 -6.42 6.27
CA GLU A 18 -16.25 -6.58 5.36
C GLU A 18 -15.35 -7.74 5.82
N MET A 19 -15.11 -7.87 7.12
CA MET A 19 -14.34 -9.00 7.68
C MET A 19 -15.03 -10.33 7.40
N ARG A 20 -16.35 -10.45 7.64
CA ARG A 20 -17.10 -11.67 7.33
C ARG A 20 -17.03 -12.04 5.85
N ALA A 21 -17.16 -11.06 4.96
CA ALA A 21 -17.05 -11.27 3.52
C ALA A 21 -15.64 -11.74 3.12
N ALA A 22 -14.59 -11.16 3.69
CA ALA A 22 -13.22 -11.59 3.46
C ALA A 22 -13.00 -13.04 3.91
N LEU A 23 -13.42 -13.39 5.13
CA LEU A 23 -13.31 -14.74 5.67
C LEU A 23 -14.08 -15.76 4.82
N ALA A 24 -15.29 -15.42 4.38
CA ALA A 24 -16.10 -16.26 3.49
C ALA A 24 -15.43 -16.50 2.13
N ALA A 25 -14.64 -15.54 1.64
CA ALA A 25 -13.84 -15.67 0.42
C ALA A 25 -12.49 -16.38 0.64
N GLY A 26 -12.22 -16.90 1.85
CA GLY A 26 -11.01 -17.64 2.19
C GLY A 26 -9.83 -16.76 2.61
N TRP A 27 -10.00 -15.44 2.71
CA TRP A 27 -8.99 -14.60 3.36
C TRP A 27 -8.87 -14.96 4.85
N LYS A 28 -7.70 -14.68 5.41
CA LYS A 28 -7.50 -14.71 6.85
C LYS A 28 -7.69 -13.31 7.41
N ALA A 29 -8.10 -13.20 8.68
CA ALA A 29 -8.27 -11.90 9.33
C ALA A 29 -7.04 -11.00 9.19
N HIS A 30 -5.84 -11.60 9.32
CA HIS A 30 -4.57 -10.89 9.19
C HIS A 30 -4.30 -10.30 7.79
N ASP A 31 -4.95 -10.81 6.73
CA ASP A 31 -4.83 -10.23 5.39
C ASP A 31 -5.51 -8.85 5.37
N LEU A 32 -6.73 -8.76 5.91
CA LEU A 32 -7.52 -7.54 5.96
C LEU A 32 -7.01 -6.57 7.04
N ASP A 33 -6.59 -7.08 8.21
CA ASP A 33 -6.01 -6.25 9.26
C ASP A 33 -4.73 -5.54 8.79
N TRP A 34 -3.88 -6.24 8.03
CA TRP A 34 -2.70 -5.62 7.44
C TRP A 34 -3.08 -4.51 6.45
N GLU A 35 -4.04 -4.77 5.57
CA GLU A 35 -4.53 -3.77 4.60
C GLU A 35 -5.04 -2.52 5.31
N ARG A 36 -5.93 -2.69 6.31
CA ARG A 36 -6.52 -1.60 7.09
C ARG A 36 -5.47 -0.79 7.85
N LEU A 37 -4.46 -1.45 8.44
CA LEU A 37 -3.37 -0.75 9.12
C LEU A 37 -2.50 0.06 8.13
N GLN A 38 -2.31 -0.43 6.92
CA GLN A 38 -1.58 0.33 5.89
C GLN A 38 -2.41 1.52 5.39
N GLU A 39 -3.72 1.34 5.17
CA GLU A 39 -4.65 2.42 4.84
C GLU A 39 -4.66 3.49 5.94
N GLN A 40 -4.79 3.08 7.20
CA GLN A 40 -4.74 3.99 8.35
C GLN A 40 -3.42 4.74 8.39
N GLY A 41 -2.29 4.05 8.21
CA GLY A 41 -0.99 4.69 8.27
C GLY A 41 -0.80 5.75 7.18
N ASN A 42 -1.23 5.45 5.96
CA ASN A 42 -1.19 6.41 4.86
C ASN A 42 -2.17 7.58 5.07
N ALA A 43 -3.37 7.33 5.61
CA ALA A 43 -4.33 8.39 5.93
C ALA A 43 -3.80 9.33 7.02
N CYS A 44 -3.22 8.80 8.10
CA CYS A 44 -2.55 9.62 9.12
C CYS A 44 -1.40 10.44 8.51
N PHE A 45 -0.60 9.85 7.62
CA PHE A 45 0.51 10.54 6.98
C PHE A 45 0.03 11.72 6.10
N GLU A 46 -1.00 11.52 5.27
CA GLU A 46 -1.59 12.60 4.46
C GLU A 46 -2.20 13.73 5.32
N GLN A 47 -2.67 13.41 6.52
CA GLN A 47 -3.17 14.38 7.50
C GLN A 47 -2.07 15.06 8.32
N GLY A 48 -0.79 14.70 8.12
CA GLY A 48 0.33 15.22 8.89
C GLY A 48 0.52 14.56 10.27
N ASP A 49 -0.29 13.56 10.64
CA ASP A 49 -0.12 12.77 11.87
C ASP A 49 0.97 11.70 11.70
N ALA A 50 2.22 12.15 11.78
CA ALA A 50 3.40 11.28 11.72
C ALA A 50 3.39 10.18 12.79
N ALA A 51 2.85 10.47 13.99
CA ALA A 51 2.83 9.51 15.09
C ALA A 51 1.80 8.40 14.84
N GLY A 52 0.62 8.75 14.35
CA GLY A 52 -0.41 7.80 13.90
C GLY A 52 0.09 6.91 12.78
N ALA A 53 0.72 7.50 11.75
CA ALA A 53 1.32 6.77 10.65
C ALA A 53 2.34 5.74 11.15
N ALA A 54 3.26 6.18 12.02
CA ALA A 54 4.27 5.31 12.60
C ALA A 54 3.68 4.16 13.42
N ARG A 55 2.65 4.40 14.24
CA ARG A 55 1.98 3.35 15.02
C ARG A 55 1.34 2.30 14.10
N ALA A 56 0.59 2.74 13.09
CA ALA A 56 -0.13 1.85 12.18
C ALA A 56 0.83 1.00 11.34
N TRP A 57 1.84 1.60 10.70
CA TRP A 57 2.81 0.86 9.88
C TRP A 57 3.70 -0.09 10.70
N ARG A 58 4.05 0.25 11.94
CA ARG A 58 4.78 -0.68 12.82
C ARG A 58 3.92 -1.87 13.25
N ARG A 59 2.61 -1.68 13.45
CA ARG A 59 1.69 -2.81 13.69
C ARG A 59 1.55 -3.69 12.45
N ALA A 60 1.38 -3.10 11.27
CA ALA A 60 1.34 -3.83 10.00
C ALA A 60 2.63 -4.64 9.78
N ARG A 61 3.79 -4.11 10.22
CA ARG A 61 5.06 -4.84 10.19
C ARG A 61 5.02 -6.14 10.96
N TRP A 62 4.43 -6.16 12.15
CA TRP A 62 4.34 -7.38 12.94
C TRP A 62 3.50 -8.45 12.24
N ILE A 63 2.37 -8.05 11.65
CA ILE A 63 1.55 -8.97 10.84
C ILE A 63 2.37 -9.51 9.66
N ALA A 64 3.01 -8.63 8.88
CA ALA A 64 3.78 -9.03 7.72
C ALA A 64 4.99 -9.91 8.06
N MET A 65 5.57 -9.73 9.25
CA MET A 65 6.69 -10.54 9.72
C MET A 65 6.26 -11.96 10.09
N PHE A 66 5.13 -12.10 10.79
CA PHE A 66 4.71 -13.38 11.37
C PHE A 66 3.72 -14.17 10.52
N ARG A 67 3.02 -13.53 9.58
CA ARG A 67 1.89 -14.16 8.86
C ARG A 67 2.13 -14.31 7.37
N PHE A 68 3.07 -13.57 6.79
CA PHE A 68 3.31 -13.60 5.34
C PHE A 68 4.63 -14.29 4.99
N ALA A 69 4.58 -15.11 3.94
CA ALA A 69 5.76 -15.73 3.36
C ALA A 69 6.81 -14.68 2.93
N LEU A 70 8.08 -15.07 2.87
CA LEU A 70 9.17 -14.14 2.51
C LEU A 70 9.03 -13.52 1.11
N SER A 71 8.37 -14.26 0.21
CA SER A 71 8.03 -13.88 -1.17
C SER A 71 6.77 -13.02 -1.29
N ASP A 72 5.98 -12.85 -0.23
CA ASP A 72 4.74 -12.08 -0.27
C ASP A 72 5.03 -10.58 -0.48
N PRO A 73 4.42 -9.93 -1.49
CA PRO A 73 4.67 -8.53 -1.81
C PRO A 73 4.34 -7.57 -0.67
N ARG A 74 3.41 -7.92 0.23
CA ARG A 74 3.03 -7.08 1.38
C ARG A 74 4.20 -6.85 2.35
N ARG A 75 5.20 -7.73 2.35
CA ARG A 75 6.45 -7.52 3.09
C ARG A 75 7.31 -6.41 2.47
N ALA A 76 7.29 -6.25 1.15
CA ALA A 76 8.00 -5.18 0.46
C ALA A 76 7.39 -3.81 0.77
N THR A 77 6.06 -3.69 0.69
CA THR A 77 5.30 -2.48 1.07
C THR A 77 5.56 -2.08 2.52
N THR A 78 5.52 -3.05 3.43
CA THR A 78 5.86 -2.83 4.84
C THR A 78 7.28 -2.27 4.98
N LEU A 79 8.26 -2.79 4.25
CA LEU A 79 9.62 -2.25 4.28
C LEU A 79 9.67 -0.83 3.73
N ALA A 80 8.96 -0.52 2.65
CA ALA A 80 8.90 0.82 2.07
C ALA A 80 8.30 1.85 3.06
N ASN A 81 7.22 1.51 3.75
CA ASN A 81 6.58 2.43 4.70
C ASN A 81 7.46 2.65 5.95
N LEU A 82 8.22 1.63 6.38
CA LEU A 82 9.23 1.83 7.42
C LEU A 82 10.41 2.68 6.94
N ALA A 83 10.73 2.66 5.64
CA ALA A 83 11.77 3.51 5.06
C ALA A 83 11.35 4.98 5.10
N LEU A 84 10.07 5.26 4.81
CA LEU A 84 9.49 6.59 4.97
C LEU A 84 9.61 7.09 6.42
N LEU A 85 9.33 6.23 7.41
CA LEU A 85 9.53 6.58 8.82
C LEU A 85 11.00 6.88 9.16
N ASP A 86 11.94 6.09 8.62
CA ASP A 86 13.37 6.35 8.81
C ASP A 86 13.75 7.72 8.21
N ARG A 87 13.22 8.08 7.04
CA ARG A 87 13.42 9.41 6.40
C ARG A 87 12.84 10.54 7.23
N MET A 88 11.60 10.40 7.71
CA MET A 88 10.96 11.39 8.58
C MET A 88 11.73 11.62 9.88
N ALA A 89 12.48 10.62 10.34
CA ALA A 89 13.36 10.72 11.50
C ALA A 89 14.79 11.21 11.16
N GLY A 90 15.05 11.63 9.91
CA GLY A 90 16.36 12.11 9.45
C GLY A 90 17.38 11.01 9.11
N HIS A 91 17.01 9.72 9.18
CA HIS A 91 17.90 8.60 8.90
C HIS A 91 17.93 8.23 7.41
N GLU A 92 18.39 9.15 6.57
CA GLU A 92 18.27 9.04 5.11
C GLU A 92 18.98 7.82 4.51
N ALA A 93 20.21 7.53 4.96
CA ALA A 93 20.95 6.36 4.48
C ALA A 93 20.19 5.03 4.74
N LYS A 94 19.55 4.95 5.91
CA LYS A 94 18.75 3.78 6.32
C LYS A 94 17.45 3.69 5.53
N ALA A 95 16.78 4.82 5.28
CA ALA A 95 15.62 4.90 4.41
C ALA A 95 15.95 4.41 3.00
N CYS A 96 17.00 4.96 2.39
CA CYS A 96 17.48 4.59 1.06
C CYS A 96 17.76 3.09 0.94
N ALA A 97 18.52 2.52 1.89
CA ALA A 97 18.82 1.08 1.91
C ALA A 97 17.54 0.21 1.98
N ARG A 98 16.55 0.66 2.74
CA ARG A 98 15.29 -0.05 2.95
C ARG A 98 14.36 0.07 1.74
N TYR A 99 14.29 1.22 1.08
CA TYR A 99 13.59 1.37 -0.21
C TYR A 99 14.21 0.49 -1.30
N ARG A 100 15.54 0.47 -1.46
CA ARG A 100 16.21 -0.43 -2.42
C ARG A 100 15.92 -1.90 -2.13
N ARG A 101 15.84 -2.29 -0.84
CA ARG A 101 15.47 -3.65 -0.46
C ARG A 101 14.01 -3.97 -0.82
N ALA A 102 13.10 -3.02 -0.67
CA ALA A 102 11.72 -3.16 -1.09
C ALA A 102 11.63 -3.27 -2.63
N SER A 103 12.36 -2.44 -3.37
CA SER A 103 12.42 -2.49 -4.84
C SER A 103 12.87 -3.87 -5.36
N ARG A 104 13.98 -4.40 -4.84
CA ARG A 104 14.45 -5.77 -5.17
C ARG A 104 13.46 -6.89 -4.87
N LYS A 105 12.55 -6.68 -3.91
CA LYS A 105 11.47 -7.66 -3.65
C LYS A 105 10.40 -7.59 -4.73
N TRP A 106 10.06 -6.40 -5.19
CA TRP A 106 9.12 -6.19 -6.29
C TRP A 106 9.64 -6.73 -7.62
N GLU A 107 10.94 -6.62 -7.90
CA GLU A 107 11.57 -7.26 -9.08
C GLU A 107 11.37 -8.79 -9.11
N ARG A 108 11.22 -9.43 -7.94
CA ARG A 108 11.13 -10.88 -7.78
C ARG A 108 9.71 -11.37 -7.46
N VAL A 109 8.70 -10.52 -7.61
CA VAL A 109 7.31 -10.85 -7.28
C VAL A 109 6.65 -11.77 -8.33
N GLY A 110 7.32 -12.04 -9.45
CA GLY A 110 6.79 -12.86 -10.56
C GLY A 110 6.17 -14.18 -10.11
N GLY A 111 6.82 -14.92 -9.20
CA GLY A 111 6.27 -16.18 -8.69
C GLY A 111 4.95 -16.02 -7.91
N PHE A 112 4.73 -14.89 -7.23
CA PHE A 112 3.41 -14.59 -6.63
C PHE A 112 2.38 -14.30 -7.72
N ILE A 113 2.75 -13.53 -8.75
CA ILE A 113 1.86 -13.21 -9.88
C ILE A 113 1.48 -14.46 -10.66
N GLU A 114 2.35 -15.46 -10.77
CA GLU A 114 2.07 -16.73 -11.44
C GLU A 114 1.09 -17.61 -10.65
N THR A 115 1.18 -17.59 -9.32
CA THR A 115 0.42 -18.47 -8.43
C THR A 115 -0.83 -17.83 -7.82
N MET A 116 -1.02 -16.51 -8.01
CA MET A 116 -2.15 -15.79 -7.40
C MET A 116 -3.50 -16.38 -7.83
N ASN A 117 -4.40 -16.52 -6.86
CA ASN A 117 -5.80 -16.86 -7.08
C ASN A 117 -6.56 -15.63 -7.60
N ILE A 118 -7.06 -15.73 -8.83
CA ILE A 118 -7.86 -14.69 -9.50
C ILE A 118 -9.31 -15.18 -9.50
N ALA A 119 -10.16 -14.56 -8.70
CA ALA A 119 -11.57 -14.95 -8.62
C ALA A 119 -12.34 -14.46 -9.86
N ARG A 120 -13.29 -15.28 -10.32
CA ARG A 120 -14.26 -14.86 -11.34
C ARG A 120 -15.16 -13.76 -10.76
N ARG A 121 -15.35 -12.69 -11.53
CA ARG A 121 -16.13 -11.52 -11.08
C ARG A 121 -17.55 -11.61 -11.60
N ALA A 122 -18.52 -11.23 -10.77
CA ALA A 122 -19.90 -11.04 -11.24
C ALA A 122 -19.92 -9.93 -12.30
N ARG A 123 -20.57 -10.19 -13.44
CA ARG A 123 -20.75 -9.22 -14.54
C ARG A 123 -22.23 -9.04 -14.81
N SER A 124 -22.64 -7.82 -15.15
CA SER A 124 -24.03 -7.41 -15.36
C SER A 124 -24.71 -8.05 -16.59
N SER A 125 -24.02 -8.90 -17.35
CA SER A 125 -24.61 -9.66 -18.46
C SER A 125 -24.12 -11.11 -18.49
N LEU A 126 -25.06 -12.03 -18.66
CA LEU A 126 -24.81 -13.46 -18.84
C LEU A 126 -23.95 -13.75 -20.08
N PHE A 127 -24.03 -12.89 -21.11
CA PHE A 127 -23.17 -12.98 -22.29
C PHE A 127 -21.69 -12.81 -21.92
N HIS A 128 -21.36 -11.79 -21.11
CA HIS A 128 -19.99 -11.56 -20.65
C HIS A 128 -19.50 -12.67 -19.72
N LEU A 129 -20.37 -13.24 -18.89
CA LEU A 129 -20.03 -14.40 -18.07
C LEU A 129 -19.69 -15.62 -18.93
N ARG A 130 -20.46 -15.88 -20.01
CA ARG A 130 -20.17 -16.99 -20.93
C ARG A 130 -18.88 -16.78 -21.73
N MET A 131 -18.63 -15.55 -22.20
CA MET A 131 -17.38 -15.21 -22.90
C MET A 131 -16.16 -15.33 -21.98
N GLU A 132 -16.25 -14.86 -20.73
CA GLU A 132 -15.19 -14.98 -19.72
C GLU A 132 -14.94 -16.44 -19.35
N ALA A 133 -15.98 -17.27 -19.24
CA ALA A 133 -15.84 -18.70 -19.00
C ALA A 133 -15.16 -19.43 -20.16
N ARG A 134 -15.48 -19.07 -21.41
CA ARG A 134 -14.91 -19.68 -22.62
C ARG A 134 -13.43 -19.30 -22.85
N HIS A 135 -13.03 -18.10 -22.41
CA HIS A 135 -11.69 -17.56 -22.62
C HIS A 135 -10.97 -17.25 -21.30
N TRP A 136 -11.22 -18.07 -20.28
CA TRP A 136 -10.73 -17.83 -18.92
C TRP A 136 -9.21 -17.75 -18.86
N ASP A 137 -8.50 -18.64 -19.56
CA ASP A 137 -7.04 -18.66 -19.57
C ASP A 137 -6.47 -17.34 -20.11
N THR A 138 -6.98 -16.87 -21.26
CA THR A 138 -6.61 -15.57 -21.83
C THR A 138 -6.89 -14.41 -20.89
N TYR A 139 -8.02 -14.45 -20.16
CA TYR A 139 -8.33 -13.43 -19.16
C TYR A 139 -7.33 -13.44 -18.00
N THR A 140 -7.00 -14.63 -17.49
CA THR A 140 -6.01 -14.77 -16.42
C THR A 140 -4.62 -14.34 -16.88
N ASP A 141 -4.19 -14.70 -18.09
CA ASP A 141 -2.91 -14.28 -18.67
C ASP A 141 -2.82 -12.77 -18.82
N ASN A 142 -3.88 -12.13 -19.34
CA ASN A 142 -3.94 -10.68 -19.46
C ASN A 142 -3.93 -10.00 -18.08
N THR A 143 -4.59 -10.59 -17.09
CA THR A 143 -4.55 -10.11 -15.71
C THR A 143 -3.12 -10.22 -15.16
N ARG A 144 -2.45 -11.37 -15.30
CA ARG A 144 -1.06 -11.55 -14.85
C ARG A 144 -0.10 -10.56 -15.54
N LYS A 145 -0.24 -10.33 -16.86
CA LYS A 145 0.53 -9.31 -17.59
C LYS A 145 0.32 -7.90 -17.03
N ARG A 146 -0.92 -7.51 -16.76
CA ARG A 146 -1.22 -6.21 -16.12
C ARG A 146 -0.57 -6.09 -14.74
N PHE A 147 -0.60 -7.16 -13.95
CA PHE A 147 -0.01 -7.17 -12.61
C PHE A 147 1.52 -7.14 -12.65
N ALA A 148 2.15 -7.75 -13.66
CA ALA A 148 3.59 -7.61 -13.91
C ALA A 148 3.97 -6.15 -14.23
N ALA A 149 3.14 -5.44 -15.01
CA ALA A 149 3.34 -4.01 -15.25
C ALA A 149 3.24 -3.18 -13.96
N PHE A 150 2.26 -3.47 -13.10
CA PHE A 150 2.16 -2.85 -11.77
C PHE A 150 3.39 -3.12 -10.89
N ALA A 151 3.92 -4.35 -10.91
CA ALA A 151 5.13 -4.68 -10.16
C ALA A 151 6.33 -3.84 -10.63
N ALA A 152 6.52 -3.71 -11.94
CA ALA A 152 7.59 -2.89 -12.52
C ALA A 152 7.40 -1.39 -12.23
N GLU A 153 6.17 -0.88 -12.28
CA GLU A 153 5.83 0.49 -11.87
C GLU A 153 6.16 0.72 -10.38
N THR A 154 5.80 -0.23 -9.52
CA THR A 154 6.05 -0.16 -8.07
C THR A 154 7.55 -0.20 -7.74
N ALA A 155 8.31 -1.08 -8.40
CA ALA A 155 9.77 -1.12 -8.26
C ALA A 155 10.41 0.22 -8.65
N ARG A 156 10.04 0.77 -9.81
CA ARG A 156 10.52 2.09 -10.26
C ARG A 156 10.16 3.20 -9.27
N ALA A 157 8.94 3.21 -8.73
CA ALA A 157 8.54 4.17 -7.71
C ALA A 157 9.42 4.07 -6.45
N LEU A 158 9.73 2.86 -6.01
CA LEU A 158 10.63 2.62 -4.87
C LEU A 158 12.07 3.05 -5.15
N ASP A 159 12.57 2.89 -6.38
CA ASP A 159 13.89 3.40 -6.78
C ASP A 159 13.92 4.92 -6.87
N CYS A 160 12.83 5.57 -7.29
CA CYS A 160 12.68 7.02 -7.19
C CYS A 160 12.73 7.45 -5.72
N LEU A 161 11.94 6.82 -4.85
CA LEU A 161 11.96 7.10 -3.40
C LEU A 161 13.36 6.90 -2.81
N ALA A 162 14.05 5.82 -3.16
CA ALA A 162 15.41 5.54 -2.72
C ALA A 162 16.41 6.61 -3.16
N GLY A 163 16.25 7.16 -4.35
CA GLY A 163 17.10 8.22 -4.90
C GLY A 163 16.64 9.64 -4.55
N ASN A 164 15.62 9.79 -3.69
CA ASN A 164 14.97 11.07 -3.40
C ASN A 164 14.52 11.82 -4.68
N ARG A 165 14.06 11.07 -5.68
CA ARG A 165 13.52 11.58 -6.94
C ARG A 165 11.99 11.61 -6.86
N PRO A 166 11.32 12.51 -7.61
CA PRO A 166 9.88 12.54 -7.67
C PRO A 166 9.31 11.20 -8.15
N VAL A 167 8.22 10.79 -7.52
CA VAL A 167 7.43 9.62 -7.92
C VAL A 167 6.25 10.13 -8.73
N GLU A 168 6.23 9.86 -10.03
CA GLU A 168 5.17 10.35 -10.93
C GLU A 168 3.80 9.72 -10.67
N VAL A 169 3.81 8.50 -10.11
CA VAL A 169 2.61 7.69 -9.93
C VAL A 169 1.95 8.03 -8.59
N ARG A 170 0.63 8.20 -8.61
CA ARG A 170 -0.17 8.33 -7.39
C ARG A 170 -0.30 6.94 -6.77
N LEU A 171 0.43 6.66 -5.68
CA LEU A 171 0.40 5.35 -5.02
C LEU A 171 -0.89 5.22 -4.19
N PHE A 172 -0.88 5.71 -2.95
CA PHE A 172 -2.04 5.60 -2.06
C PHE A 172 -3.29 6.30 -2.59
N GLY A 173 -3.13 7.43 -3.30
CA GLY A 173 -4.25 8.10 -3.96
C GLY A 173 -4.98 7.21 -4.99
N ARG A 174 -4.26 6.37 -5.72
CA ARG A 174 -4.82 5.43 -6.71
C ARG A 174 -5.51 4.25 -6.04
N TRP A 175 -4.99 3.78 -4.90
CA TRP A 175 -5.62 2.71 -4.13
C TRP A 175 -7.09 2.98 -3.82
N ARG A 176 -7.44 4.21 -3.41
CA ARG A 176 -8.84 4.58 -3.10
C ARG A 176 -9.81 4.38 -4.26
N GLY A 177 -9.35 4.58 -5.49
CA GLY A 177 -10.16 4.39 -6.70
C GLY A 177 -10.06 2.99 -7.31
N GLU A 178 -8.96 2.28 -7.07
CA GLU A 178 -8.70 0.96 -7.67
C GLU A 178 -8.87 -0.23 -6.72
N LYS A 179 -9.22 0.01 -5.45
CA LYS A 179 -9.45 -1.03 -4.43
C LYS A 179 -10.50 -2.03 -4.93
N PRO A 180 -10.12 -3.30 -5.17
CA PRO A 180 -11.09 -4.29 -5.60
C PRO A 180 -12.12 -4.58 -4.51
N SER A 181 -13.38 -4.71 -4.90
CA SER A 181 -14.46 -5.13 -4.00
C SER A 181 -14.41 -6.63 -3.68
N VAL A 182 -13.72 -7.43 -4.51
CA VAL A 182 -13.57 -8.87 -4.35
C VAL A 182 -12.35 -9.18 -3.47
N PHE A 183 -12.52 -10.17 -2.59
CA PHE A 183 -11.47 -10.70 -1.73
C PHE A 183 -10.76 -11.88 -2.40
N ASP A 184 -9.76 -11.59 -3.22
CA ASP A 184 -8.86 -12.58 -3.82
C ASP A 184 -7.41 -12.07 -3.79
N ASP A 185 -6.47 -12.80 -4.40
CA ASP A 185 -5.07 -12.38 -4.36
C ASP A 185 -4.80 -11.14 -5.23
N THR A 186 -5.72 -10.76 -6.11
CA THR A 186 -5.60 -9.51 -6.89
C THR A 186 -5.73 -8.29 -5.98
N ARG A 187 -6.63 -8.32 -4.99
CA ARG A 187 -6.72 -7.26 -3.96
C ARG A 187 -5.50 -7.27 -3.05
N LYS A 188 -5.01 -8.44 -2.62
CA LYS A 188 -3.78 -8.52 -1.81
C LYS A 188 -2.60 -7.91 -2.55
N PHE A 189 -2.42 -8.25 -3.83
CA PHE A 189 -1.35 -7.71 -4.65
C PHE A 189 -1.50 -6.19 -4.85
N LEU A 190 -2.68 -5.70 -5.24
CA LEU A 190 -2.90 -4.27 -5.44
C LEU A 190 -2.72 -3.47 -4.15
N SER A 191 -3.16 -4.02 -3.02
CA SER A 191 -2.93 -3.42 -1.70
C SER A 191 -1.43 -3.30 -1.42
N ALA A 192 -0.64 -4.33 -1.75
CA ALA A 192 0.81 -4.25 -1.65
C ALA A 192 1.41 -3.19 -2.58
N ALA A 193 1.00 -3.16 -3.85
CA ALA A 193 1.57 -2.26 -4.85
C ALA A 193 1.26 -0.78 -4.55
N LEU A 194 0.07 -0.48 -4.03
CA LEU A 194 -0.45 0.88 -3.95
C LEU A 194 -0.47 1.47 -2.53
N LEU A 195 -0.45 0.66 -1.46
CA LEU A 195 -0.42 1.16 -0.07
C LEU A 195 0.98 1.59 0.39
N ILE A 196 1.81 2.08 -0.52
CA ILE A 196 3.12 2.65 -0.25
C ILE A 196 2.97 4.16 -0.03
N GLY A 197 3.48 4.65 1.10
CA GLY A 197 3.50 6.07 1.43
C GLY A 197 4.56 6.85 0.64
N GLY A 198 4.32 8.15 0.44
CA GLY A 198 5.32 9.07 -0.14
C GLY A 198 5.26 9.28 -1.67
N GLY A 199 4.19 8.86 -2.36
CA GLY A 199 3.96 9.16 -3.79
C GLY A 199 3.52 10.61 -4.07
N ALA A 200 3.21 10.93 -5.34
CA ALA A 200 2.83 12.29 -5.79
C ALA A 200 1.73 12.93 -4.91
N GLY A 201 2.06 14.09 -4.33
CA GLY A 201 1.18 14.87 -3.43
C GLY A 201 1.65 14.91 -1.96
N GLN A 202 2.95 15.06 -1.68
CA GLN A 202 3.42 15.23 -0.29
C GLN A 202 3.32 16.69 0.20
N PRO A 203 2.42 17.02 1.14
CA PRO A 203 2.66 18.07 2.13
C PRO A 203 3.47 17.44 3.27
N GLY A 204 4.78 17.68 3.33
CA GLY A 204 5.59 17.08 4.41
C GLY A 204 7.09 17.31 4.34
N ALA A 205 7.65 17.63 3.18
CA ALA A 205 8.93 18.32 3.14
C ALA A 205 8.68 19.77 3.57
N LYS A 206 8.69 20.04 4.88
CA LYS A 206 9.11 21.38 5.31
C LYS A 206 10.48 21.57 4.67
N GLU A 207 10.54 22.46 3.68
CA GLU A 207 11.80 23.04 3.23
C GLU A 207 12.57 23.43 4.49
N ALA A 208 13.76 22.86 4.66
CA ALA A 208 14.69 23.42 5.63
C ALA A 208 14.88 24.90 5.23
N PRO A 209 14.75 25.86 6.15
CA PRO A 209 14.97 27.25 5.81
C PRO A 209 16.38 27.37 5.19
N PRO A 210 16.54 28.19 4.13
CA PRO A 210 17.86 28.41 3.56
C PRO A 210 18.78 28.87 4.69
N SER A 211 19.91 28.17 4.84
CA SER A 211 21.00 28.63 5.68
C SER A 211 21.42 30.00 5.16
N GLU A 212 21.12 31.05 5.93
CA GLU A 212 21.72 32.37 5.77
C GLU A 212 23.23 32.21 5.94
N THR A 213 23.92 31.96 4.84
CA THR A 213 25.37 32.06 4.76
C THR A 213 25.70 33.45 4.23
N GLN A 214 25.97 34.32 5.20
CA GLN A 214 26.98 35.39 5.19
C GLN A 214 26.85 36.48 4.14
N ALA A 215 26.29 37.61 4.59
CA ALA A 215 26.69 38.93 4.11
C ALA A 215 28.23 39.09 4.30
N PRO A 216 28.94 39.66 3.32
CA PRO A 216 30.34 40.03 3.51
C PRO A 216 30.43 41.15 4.56
N PRO A 217 31.48 41.19 5.40
CA PRO A 217 31.69 42.31 6.30
C PRO A 217 32.02 43.57 5.50
N ASP A 218 31.23 44.62 5.74
CA ASP A 218 31.51 46.01 5.36
C ASP A 218 32.72 46.55 6.17
N GLY A 219 33.62 47.28 5.49
CA GLY A 219 34.66 48.16 6.07
C GLY A 219 35.90 47.42 6.61
N GLU A 220 37.14 47.84 6.34
CA GLU A 220 37.71 49.18 6.15
C GLU A 220 38.84 49.21 5.09
#